data_AF-A0A958TNL3-F1
#
_entry.id   AF-A0A958TNL3-F1
#
_cell.length_a   1.000
_cell.length_b   1.000
_cell.length_c   1.000
_cell.angle_alpha   90.00
_cell.angle_beta   90.00
_cell.angle_gamma   90.00
#
_symmetry.space_group_name_H-M   'P 1'
#
loop_
_entity.id
_entity.type
_entity.pdbx_description
1 polymer ?
#
loop_
_entity_poly.entity_id
_entity_poly.type
_entity_poly.pdbx_seq_one_letter_code
_entity_poly.pdbx_strand_id
1 'polypeptide(L)'
;KEVFKDEAEKVKLPSFHIKSTPSLIEEETLVPLTKGLLLKGFELDKQDSTIDLTRTASKMAAVDLTEGRKNEFTPEYKYVDNHVREKFAEYIATLSAEGKVNQVAGRLAAHIRKVDDISHKQIERYIRKILSPLSSEKLTDISAYEGFYAGLIKKKISDLADAYAIDEFSKSLDKGTIVCEPSFSFPVKIQPKNTYQGITKNLYVEEGEMNGFERRVINEVANLDSVVFWHRNLERGKGFLLNGFLNHYPDFIVKMKNGMIVLIETKGDDRDGSDSKKKLKLGKIWQAKAGESKYRYFMVYESDRLEEARTVAELVDILKDMK
;
A
#
# COMPACT_ATOMS: atom_id res chain seq x y z
N LYS A 1 5.47 -6.32 29.00
CA LYS A 1 6.20 -6.30 30.30
C LYS A 1 5.18 -6.01 31.39
N GLU A 2 5.33 -6.56 32.59
CA GLU A 2 4.29 -6.41 33.63
C GLU A 2 4.00 -4.95 33.97
N VAL A 3 5.03 -4.10 34.03
CA VAL A 3 4.93 -2.65 34.30
C VAL A 3 4.01 -1.88 33.35
N PHE A 4 3.75 -2.38 32.15
CA PHE A 4 2.91 -1.70 31.14
C PHE A 4 1.60 -2.43 30.87
N LYS A 5 1.33 -3.55 31.54
CA LYS A 5 0.22 -4.44 31.21
C LYS A 5 -1.14 -3.74 31.33
N ASP A 6 -1.41 -3.11 32.48
CA ASP A 6 -2.66 -2.42 32.74
C ASP A 6 -2.91 -1.27 31.75
N GLU A 7 -1.86 -0.52 31.39
CA GLU A 7 -1.96 0.55 30.41
C GLU A 7 -2.17 0.02 28.99
N ALA A 8 -1.51 -1.08 28.61
CA ALA A 8 -1.63 -1.70 27.30
C ALA A 8 -3.02 -2.33 27.08
N GLU A 9 -3.62 -2.96 28.09
CA GLU A 9 -4.94 -3.58 28.00
C GLU A 9 -6.07 -2.55 27.73
N LYS A 10 -5.88 -1.31 28.18
CA LYS A 10 -6.80 -0.18 27.92
C LYS A 10 -6.70 0.36 26.50
N VAL A 11 -5.60 0.09 25.78
CA VAL A 11 -5.41 0.61 24.43
C VAL A 11 -6.24 -0.21 23.45
N LYS A 12 -7.12 0.49 22.72
CA LYS A 12 -7.83 -0.05 21.56
C LYS A 12 -7.56 0.83 20.36
N LEU A 13 -6.88 0.29 19.35
CA LEU A 13 -6.64 1.03 18.11
C LEU A 13 -7.84 0.84 17.17
N PRO A 14 -8.44 1.92 16.65
CA PRO A 14 -9.56 1.82 15.74
C PRO A 14 -9.11 1.59 14.29
N SER A 15 -9.93 0.90 13.51
CA SER A 15 -9.72 0.71 12.07
C SER A 15 -11.03 0.93 11.31
N PHE A 16 -10.95 1.11 10.00
CA PHE A 16 -12.14 1.38 9.19
C PHE A 16 -12.95 0.11 8.94
N HIS A 17 -14.26 0.22 9.12
CA HIS A 17 -15.24 -0.82 8.84
C HIS A 17 -16.30 -0.27 7.91
N ILE A 18 -16.88 -1.12 7.08
CA ILE A 18 -18.01 -0.76 6.22
C ILE A 18 -19.25 -1.52 6.69
N LYS A 19 -20.40 -0.84 6.65
CA LYS A 19 -21.70 -1.43 6.93
C LYS A 19 -22.05 -2.43 5.83
N SER A 20 -22.36 -3.67 6.21
CA SER A 20 -22.86 -4.68 5.28
C SER A 20 -24.23 -4.26 4.76
N THR A 21 -24.57 -4.69 3.54
CA THR A 21 -25.94 -4.52 3.06
C THR A 21 -26.84 -5.49 3.84
N PRO A 22 -27.88 -5.00 4.54
CA PRO A 22 -28.81 -5.89 5.24
C PRO A 22 -29.54 -6.76 4.22
N SER A 23 -29.86 -7.99 4.62
CA SER A 23 -30.67 -8.92 3.83
C SER A 23 -31.91 -9.34 4.61
N LEU A 24 -32.80 -10.13 3.98
CA LEU A 24 -33.98 -10.68 4.64
C LEU A 24 -33.62 -11.59 5.84
N ILE A 25 -32.37 -12.05 5.93
CA ILE A 25 -31.92 -13.07 6.90
C ILE A 25 -30.83 -12.52 7.83
N GLU A 26 -30.06 -11.52 7.38
CA GLU A 26 -28.92 -10.96 8.12
C GLU A 26 -29.09 -9.45 8.34
N GLU A 27 -28.96 -9.03 9.59
CA GLU A 27 -28.93 -7.62 9.97
C GLU A 27 -27.65 -6.92 9.47
N GLU A 28 -27.68 -5.59 9.43
CA GLU A 28 -26.49 -4.79 9.10
C GLU A 28 -25.39 -5.03 10.14
N THR A 29 -24.20 -5.42 9.68
CA THR A 29 -23.02 -5.63 10.52
C THR A 29 -21.85 -4.80 10.01
N LEU A 30 -20.87 -4.57 10.87
CA LEU A 30 -19.63 -3.90 10.50
C LEU A 30 -18.59 -4.94 10.09
N VAL A 31 -18.14 -4.85 8.84
CA VAL A 31 -17.06 -5.72 8.33
C VAL A 31 -15.79 -4.90 8.12
N PRO A 32 -14.59 -5.44 8.40
CA PRO A 32 -13.34 -4.74 8.16
C PRO A 32 -13.23 -4.28 6.70
N LEU A 33 -12.95 -3.00 6.50
CA LEU A 33 -12.84 -2.43 5.17
C LEU A 33 -11.63 -3.04 4.43
N THR A 34 -11.86 -3.46 3.18
CA THR A 34 -10.81 -3.85 2.24
C THR A 34 -10.91 -3.01 0.97
N LYS A 35 -9.80 -2.84 0.26
CA LYS A 35 -9.79 -2.12 -1.03
C LYS A 35 -10.74 -2.75 -2.04
N GLY A 36 -10.90 -4.07 -2.02
CA GLY A 36 -11.88 -4.78 -2.86
C GLY A 36 -13.31 -4.31 -2.69
N LEU A 37 -13.72 -3.98 -1.45
CA LEU A 37 -15.05 -3.43 -1.18
C LEU A 37 -15.24 -2.03 -1.77
N LEU A 38 -14.17 -1.23 -1.82
CA LEU A 38 -14.17 0.10 -2.44
C LEU A 38 -14.16 0.04 -3.97
N LEU A 39 -13.71 -1.06 -4.56
CA LEU A 39 -13.70 -1.27 -6.01
C LEU A 39 -15.01 -1.89 -6.53
N LYS A 40 -16.02 -2.10 -5.67
CA LYS A 40 -17.36 -2.54 -6.11
C LYS A 40 -17.96 -1.47 -7.04
N GLY A 41 -18.15 -1.83 -8.31
CA GLY A 41 -18.63 -0.90 -9.34
C GLY A 41 -17.53 -0.22 -10.16
N PHE A 42 -16.26 -0.51 -9.88
CA PHE A 42 -15.17 -0.05 -10.74
C PHE A 42 -15.21 -0.74 -12.11
N GLU A 43 -15.51 0.03 -13.16
CA GLU A 43 -15.57 -0.46 -14.53
C GLU A 43 -14.37 0.04 -15.33
N LEU A 44 -13.38 -0.83 -15.51
CA LEU A 44 -12.12 -0.49 -16.20
C LEU A 44 -12.35 -0.04 -17.65
N ASP A 45 -13.33 -0.62 -18.35
CA ASP A 45 -13.64 -0.29 -19.76
C ASP A 45 -14.09 1.19 -19.94
N LYS A 46 -14.68 1.78 -18.90
CA LYS A 46 -15.14 3.18 -18.87
C LYS A 46 -14.03 4.17 -18.50
N GLN A 47 -12.86 3.68 -18.09
CA GLN A 47 -11.74 4.54 -17.71
C GLN A 47 -10.96 5.05 -18.93
N ASP A 48 -10.17 6.09 -18.69
CA ASP A 48 -9.20 6.60 -19.66
C ASP A 48 -8.22 5.49 -20.07
N SER A 49 -8.05 5.30 -21.38
CA SER A 49 -7.14 4.31 -21.97
C SER A 49 -5.90 4.96 -22.59
N THR A 50 -5.68 6.25 -22.35
CA THR A 50 -4.50 6.96 -22.85
C THR A 50 -3.28 6.58 -22.02
N ILE A 51 -2.24 6.08 -22.69
CA ILE A 51 -1.00 5.63 -22.07
C ILE A 51 0.19 5.90 -22.98
N ASP A 52 1.28 6.41 -22.40
CA ASP A 52 2.55 6.61 -23.12
C ASP A 52 3.33 5.30 -23.20
N LEU A 53 3.28 4.69 -24.39
CA LEU A 53 3.96 3.42 -24.73
C LEU A 53 5.38 3.63 -25.29
N THR A 54 5.96 4.81 -25.10
CA THR A 54 7.36 5.08 -25.50
C THR A 54 8.31 4.23 -24.66
N ARG A 55 9.16 3.46 -25.33
CA ARG A 55 10.17 2.61 -24.71
C ARG A 55 11.50 3.35 -24.64
N THR A 56 11.96 3.63 -23.43
CA THR A 56 13.29 4.20 -23.16
C THR A 56 14.02 3.27 -22.19
N ALA A 57 15.35 3.28 -22.22
CA ALA A 57 16.17 2.48 -21.28
C ALA A 57 15.82 2.79 -19.82
N SER A 58 15.56 4.06 -19.50
CA SER A 58 15.15 4.50 -18.15
C SER A 58 13.80 3.91 -17.71
N LYS A 59 12.80 3.87 -18.59
CA LYS A 59 11.49 3.28 -18.27
C LYS A 59 11.56 1.76 -18.16
N MET A 60 12.36 1.11 -19.01
CA MET A 60 12.58 -0.33 -18.94
C MET A 60 13.19 -0.71 -17.59
N ALA A 61 14.25 -0.02 -17.18
CA ALA A 61 14.87 -0.22 -15.87
C ALA A 61 13.89 0.04 -14.71
N ALA A 62 13.04 1.08 -14.82
CA ALA A 62 12.04 1.39 -13.80
C ALA A 62 10.99 0.28 -13.65
N VAL A 63 10.49 -0.30 -14.75
CA VAL A 63 9.53 -1.41 -14.70
C VAL A 63 10.16 -2.68 -14.13
N ASP A 64 11.40 -3.00 -14.54
CA ASP A 64 12.11 -4.18 -14.04
C ASP A 64 12.32 -4.11 -12.52
N LEU A 65 12.62 -2.93 -11.97
CA LEU A 65 12.72 -2.70 -10.52
C LEU A 65 11.38 -2.91 -9.79
N THR A 66 10.25 -2.67 -10.45
CA THR A 66 8.91 -2.85 -9.84
C THR A 66 8.40 -4.29 -9.90
N GLU A 67 8.87 -5.10 -10.85
CA GLU A 67 8.49 -6.52 -10.96
C GLU A 67 9.40 -7.46 -10.14
N GLY A 68 10.63 -7.02 -9.83
CA GLY A 68 11.51 -7.73 -8.90
C GLY A 68 10.96 -7.72 -7.47
N ARG A 69 10.82 -8.89 -6.84
CA ARG A 69 10.53 -8.97 -5.40
C ARG A 69 11.66 -8.23 -4.66
N LYS A 70 11.28 -7.39 -3.69
CA LYS A 70 12.14 -6.49 -2.89
C LYS A 70 13.44 -7.08 -2.29
N ASN A 71 13.73 -8.38 -2.42
CA ASN A 71 14.96 -9.02 -1.92
C ASN A 71 15.54 -10.15 -2.81
N GLU A 72 15.13 -10.26 -4.08
CA GLU A 72 15.76 -11.17 -5.04
C GLU A 72 16.16 -10.35 -6.28
N PHE A 73 17.32 -9.69 -6.21
CA PHE A 73 17.98 -9.13 -7.39
C PHE A 73 18.55 -10.29 -8.21
N THR A 74 17.67 -11.02 -8.86
CA THR A 74 18.04 -11.80 -10.02
C THR A 74 16.90 -11.58 -11.01
N PRO A 75 17.08 -10.76 -12.05
CA PRO A 75 16.16 -10.79 -13.16
C PRO A 75 16.23 -12.22 -13.70
N GLU A 76 15.23 -13.05 -13.37
CA GLU A 76 14.99 -14.28 -14.10
C GLU A 76 14.55 -13.84 -15.49
N TYR A 77 15.53 -13.59 -16.35
CA TYR A 77 15.36 -13.76 -17.77
C TYR A 77 14.99 -15.23 -17.96
N LYS A 78 13.70 -15.55 -17.85
CA LYS A 78 13.17 -16.69 -18.57
C LYS A 78 13.46 -16.36 -20.02
N TYR A 79 14.56 -16.90 -20.52
CA TYR A 79 14.82 -17.06 -21.93
C TYR A 79 13.64 -17.87 -22.46
N VAL A 80 12.57 -17.17 -22.82
CA VAL A 80 11.70 -17.67 -23.87
C VAL A 80 12.64 -17.85 -25.04
N ASP A 81 12.87 -19.11 -25.40
CA ASP A 81 13.76 -19.51 -26.46
C ASP A 81 13.56 -18.56 -27.66
N ASN A 82 14.65 -17.95 -28.15
CA ASN A 82 14.58 -16.96 -29.23
C ASN A 82 13.86 -17.54 -30.45
N HIS A 83 13.95 -18.86 -30.66
CA HIS A 83 13.22 -19.58 -31.70
C HIS A 83 11.69 -19.53 -31.54
N VAL A 84 11.19 -19.56 -30.30
CA VAL A 84 9.76 -19.43 -29.99
C VAL A 84 9.29 -18.00 -30.21
N ARG A 85 10.13 -17.01 -29.93
CA ARG A 85 9.83 -15.60 -30.21
C ARG A 85 9.77 -15.30 -31.70
N GLU A 86 10.74 -15.80 -32.47
CA GLU A 86 10.80 -15.62 -33.93
C GLU A 86 9.61 -16.28 -34.64
N LYS A 87 9.33 -17.55 -34.34
CA LYS A 87 8.15 -18.24 -34.89
C LYS A 87 6.83 -17.58 -34.51
N PHE A 88 6.75 -17.01 -33.31
CA PHE A 88 5.56 -16.27 -32.90
C PHE A 88 5.44 -14.94 -33.63
N ALA A 89 6.55 -14.22 -33.84
CA ALA A 89 6.55 -12.98 -34.63
C ALA A 89 6.12 -13.25 -36.08
N GLU A 90 6.59 -14.34 -36.69
CA GLU A 90 6.16 -14.81 -38.01
C GLU A 90 4.65 -15.12 -38.03
N TYR A 91 4.14 -15.87 -37.06
CA TYR A 91 2.71 -16.16 -36.94
C TYR A 91 1.86 -14.90 -36.81
N ILE A 92 2.23 -13.98 -35.91
CA ILE A 92 1.53 -12.70 -35.72
C ILE A 92 1.54 -11.88 -37.01
N ALA A 93 2.63 -11.88 -37.77
CA ALA A 93 2.73 -11.15 -39.03
C ALA A 93 1.67 -11.57 -40.06
N THR A 94 1.22 -12.84 -40.03
CA THR A 94 0.17 -13.37 -40.92
C THR A 94 -1.26 -13.02 -40.53
N LEU A 95 -1.48 -12.49 -39.32
CA LEU A 95 -2.83 -12.20 -38.83
C LEU A 95 -3.38 -10.87 -39.37
N SER A 96 -4.71 -10.76 -39.41
CA SER A 96 -5.40 -9.49 -39.60
C SER A 96 -5.03 -8.49 -38.49
N ALA A 97 -5.25 -7.20 -38.72
CA ALA A 97 -4.99 -6.16 -37.71
C ALA A 97 -5.72 -6.46 -36.39
N GLU A 98 -7.00 -6.86 -36.46
CA GLU A 98 -7.78 -7.30 -35.31
C GLU A 98 -7.21 -8.56 -34.65
N GLY A 99 -6.79 -9.54 -35.46
CA GLY A 99 -6.16 -10.76 -34.98
C GLY A 99 -4.87 -10.49 -34.19
N LYS A 100 -4.03 -9.56 -34.66
CA LYS A 100 -2.82 -9.11 -33.96
C LYS A 100 -3.15 -8.49 -32.62
N VAL A 101 -4.08 -7.54 -32.57
CA VAL A 101 -4.53 -6.90 -31.32
C VAL A 101 -5.04 -7.94 -30.32
N ASN A 102 -5.86 -8.88 -30.79
CA ASN A 102 -6.46 -9.90 -29.95
C ASN A 102 -5.42 -10.83 -29.32
N GLN A 103 -4.42 -11.26 -30.09
CA GLN A 103 -3.34 -12.12 -29.59
C GLN A 103 -2.42 -11.39 -28.61
N VAL A 104 -1.97 -10.18 -28.96
CA VAL A 104 -1.08 -9.39 -28.10
C VAL A 104 -1.78 -9.02 -26.79
N ALA A 105 -3.06 -8.64 -26.85
CA ALA A 105 -3.83 -8.32 -25.67
C ALA A 105 -3.98 -9.51 -24.72
N GLY A 106 -4.27 -10.70 -25.24
CA GLY A 106 -4.37 -11.92 -24.43
C GLY A 106 -3.05 -12.25 -23.71
N ARG A 107 -1.91 -12.11 -24.40
CA ARG A 107 -0.59 -12.35 -23.81
C ARG A 107 -0.23 -11.33 -22.72
N LEU A 108 -0.46 -10.04 -22.98
CA LEU A 108 -0.26 -9.00 -21.97
C LEU A 108 -1.17 -9.20 -20.75
N ALA A 109 -2.45 -9.54 -20.96
CA ALA A 109 -3.39 -9.83 -19.88
C ALA A 109 -2.90 -11.02 -19.04
N ALA A 110 -2.36 -12.07 -19.69
CA ALA A 110 -1.79 -13.23 -19.02
C ALA A 110 -0.55 -12.88 -18.18
N HIS A 111 0.30 -11.96 -18.65
CA HIS A 111 1.44 -11.43 -17.89
C HIS A 111 1.02 -10.67 -16.63
N ILE A 112 -0.05 -9.88 -16.71
CA ILE A 112 -0.52 -9.06 -15.59
C ILE A 112 -1.03 -9.93 -14.42
N ARG A 113 -1.53 -11.15 -14.69
CA ARG A 113 -1.99 -12.20 -13.76
C ARG A 113 -3.10 -11.82 -12.75
N LYS A 114 -2.99 -10.69 -12.04
CA LYS A 114 -4.01 -10.11 -11.14
C LYS A 114 -3.68 -8.65 -10.80
N VAL A 115 -4.71 -7.78 -10.78
CA VAL A 115 -4.64 -6.40 -10.25
C VAL A 115 -5.86 -6.17 -9.38
N ASP A 116 -5.64 -6.06 -8.07
CA ASP A 116 -6.70 -5.98 -7.06
C ASP A 116 -7.80 -7.04 -7.31
N ASP A 117 -9.08 -6.65 -7.30
CA ASP A 117 -10.23 -7.51 -7.60
C ASP A 117 -10.82 -7.27 -9.01
N ILE A 118 -10.02 -6.71 -9.93
CA ILE A 118 -10.42 -6.48 -11.31
C ILE A 118 -10.35 -7.79 -12.09
N SER A 119 -11.43 -8.13 -12.80
CA SER A 119 -11.50 -9.39 -13.55
C SER A 119 -10.53 -9.41 -14.73
N HIS A 120 -9.97 -10.60 -15.02
CA HIS A 120 -9.08 -10.80 -16.17
C HIS A 120 -9.74 -10.37 -17.49
N LYS A 121 -11.05 -10.62 -17.65
CA LYS A 121 -11.82 -10.22 -18.83
C LYS A 121 -11.86 -8.69 -19.01
N GLN A 122 -12.00 -7.92 -17.93
CA GLN A 122 -11.95 -6.46 -18.00
C GLN A 122 -10.55 -5.97 -18.36
N ILE A 123 -9.51 -6.58 -17.78
CA ILE A 123 -8.11 -6.25 -18.10
C ILE A 123 -7.85 -6.48 -19.60
N GLU A 124 -8.25 -7.63 -20.12
CA GLU A 124 -8.05 -7.99 -21.53
C GLU A 124 -8.79 -7.04 -22.48
N ARG A 125 -10.06 -6.71 -22.19
CA ARG A 125 -10.83 -5.72 -22.99
C ARG A 125 -10.19 -4.34 -22.96
N TYR A 126 -9.73 -3.90 -21.80
CA TYR A 126 -9.05 -2.62 -21.65
C TYR A 126 -7.73 -2.58 -22.42
N ILE A 127 -6.95 -3.67 -22.41
CA ILE A 127 -5.73 -3.78 -23.24
C ILE A 127 -6.10 -3.71 -24.72
N ARG A 128 -7.14 -4.42 -25.17
CA ARG A 128 -7.61 -4.31 -26.57
C ARG A 128 -7.93 -2.87 -26.95
N LYS A 129 -8.65 -2.14 -26.09
CA LYS A 129 -8.95 -0.70 -26.28
C LYS A 129 -7.68 0.15 -26.44
N ILE A 130 -6.63 -0.12 -25.65
CA ILE A 130 -5.32 0.56 -25.76
C ILE A 130 -4.62 0.23 -27.09
N LEU A 131 -4.68 -1.03 -27.52
CA LEU A 131 -3.92 -1.53 -28.66
C LEU A 131 -4.59 -1.29 -30.02
N SER A 132 -5.92 -1.23 -30.08
CA SER A 132 -6.68 -1.05 -31.33
C SER A 132 -6.24 0.14 -32.21
N PRO A 133 -5.90 1.33 -31.67
CA PRO A 133 -5.46 2.45 -32.51
C PRO A 133 -3.98 2.39 -32.93
N LEU A 134 -3.21 1.38 -32.50
CA LEU A 134 -1.76 1.33 -32.73
C LEU A 134 -1.40 0.76 -34.11
N SER A 135 -0.24 1.17 -34.63
CA SER A 135 0.30 0.63 -35.88
C SER A 135 0.79 -0.81 -35.72
N SER A 136 0.85 -1.57 -36.82
CA SER A 136 1.38 -2.94 -36.78
C SER A 136 2.83 -3.00 -36.30
N GLU A 137 3.65 -1.99 -36.61
CA GLU A 137 5.03 -1.90 -36.11
C GLU A 137 5.05 -1.80 -34.58
N LYS A 138 4.18 -0.95 -34.01
CA LYS A 138 4.10 -0.78 -32.56
C LYS A 138 3.62 -2.05 -31.86
N LEU A 139 2.68 -2.79 -32.47
CA LEU A 139 2.23 -4.08 -31.94
C LEU A 139 3.35 -5.14 -31.96
N THR A 140 4.23 -5.12 -32.96
CA THR A 140 5.41 -5.99 -33.01
C THR A 140 6.41 -5.65 -31.90
N ASP A 141 6.71 -4.36 -31.69
CA ASP A 141 7.56 -3.90 -30.56
C ASP A 141 6.96 -4.31 -29.21
N ILE A 142 5.64 -4.19 -29.04
CA ILE A 142 4.96 -4.66 -27.82
C ILE A 142 5.10 -6.17 -27.61
N SER A 143 4.94 -6.95 -28.67
CA SER A 143 5.09 -8.42 -28.64
C SER A 143 6.51 -8.87 -28.31
N ALA A 144 7.52 -8.07 -28.69
CA ALA A 144 8.92 -8.37 -28.38
C ALA A 144 9.27 -8.09 -26.90
N TYR A 145 8.59 -7.11 -26.27
CA TYR A 145 8.89 -6.63 -24.91
C TYR A 145 7.67 -6.71 -23.98
N GLU A 146 6.97 -7.85 -23.98
CA GLU A 146 5.68 -8.02 -23.28
C GLU A 146 5.74 -7.70 -21.78
N GLY A 147 6.81 -8.09 -21.07
CA GLY A 147 6.97 -7.80 -19.64
C GLY A 147 6.98 -6.30 -19.34
N PHE A 148 7.77 -5.54 -20.11
CA PHE A 148 7.84 -4.08 -19.99
C PHE A 148 6.47 -3.42 -20.20
N TYR A 149 5.78 -3.78 -21.28
CA TYR A 149 4.47 -3.20 -21.61
C TYR A 149 3.36 -3.65 -20.66
N ALA A 150 3.39 -4.91 -20.22
CA ALA A 150 2.50 -5.42 -19.19
C ALA A 150 2.69 -4.65 -17.88
N GLY A 151 3.92 -4.35 -17.48
CA GLY A 151 4.22 -3.52 -16.31
C GLY A 151 3.67 -2.09 -16.42
N LEU A 152 3.84 -1.42 -17.58
CA LEU A 152 3.27 -0.09 -17.81
C LEU A 152 1.74 -0.09 -17.71
N ILE A 153 1.08 -1.05 -18.38
CA ILE A 153 -0.38 -1.15 -18.39
C ILE A 153 -0.89 -1.53 -17.00
N LYS A 154 -0.23 -2.46 -16.32
CA LYS A 154 -0.55 -2.84 -14.93
C LYS A 154 -0.50 -1.62 -14.02
N LYS A 155 0.56 -0.81 -14.12
CA LYS A 155 0.68 0.43 -13.35
C LYS A 155 -0.50 1.38 -13.64
N LYS A 156 -0.83 1.60 -14.91
CA LYS A 156 -1.99 2.45 -15.31
C LYS A 156 -3.29 1.93 -14.71
N ILE A 157 -3.56 0.62 -14.77
CA ILE A 157 -4.76 0.01 -14.20
C ILE A 157 -4.78 0.20 -12.67
N SER A 158 -3.66 -0.05 -11.99
CA SER A 158 -3.54 0.17 -10.54
C SER A 158 -3.77 1.63 -10.15
N ASP A 159 -3.21 2.58 -10.91
CA ASP A 159 -3.38 4.02 -10.64
C ASP A 159 -4.84 4.45 -10.79
N LEU A 160 -5.56 3.93 -11.80
CA LEU A 160 -7.00 4.17 -12.00
C LEU A 160 -7.83 3.56 -10.86
N ALA A 161 -7.51 2.33 -10.46
CA ALA A 161 -8.19 1.65 -9.35
C ALA A 161 -7.95 2.38 -8.02
N ASP A 162 -6.73 2.83 -7.76
CA ASP A 162 -6.38 3.61 -6.57
C ASP A 162 -7.13 4.94 -6.53
N ALA A 163 -7.20 5.67 -7.65
CA ALA A 163 -7.93 6.93 -7.74
C ALA A 163 -9.42 6.72 -7.43
N TYR A 164 -10.04 5.69 -8.01
CA TYR A 164 -11.44 5.33 -7.72
C TYR A 164 -11.64 4.96 -6.25
N ALA A 165 -10.76 4.10 -5.69
CA ALA A 165 -10.89 3.67 -4.31
C ALA A 165 -10.72 4.82 -3.30
N ILE A 166 -9.82 5.78 -3.57
CA ILE A 166 -9.64 6.99 -2.74
C ILE A 166 -10.90 7.85 -2.74
N ASP A 167 -11.50 8.05 -3.91
CA ASP A 167 -12.73 8.82 -4.08
C ASP A 167 -13.92 8.13 -3.37
N GLU A 168 -14.13 6.83 -3.63
CA GLU A 168 -15.21 6.07 -3.00
C GLU A 168 -15.05 5.97 -1.48
N PHE A 169 -13.81 5.81 -0.99
CA PHE A 169 -13.54 5.84 0.45
C PHE A 169 -13.97 7.17 1.08
N SER A 170 -13.65 8.28 0.43
CA SER A 170 -14.00 9.62 0.93
C SER A 170 -15.52 9.83 0.94
N LYS A 171 -16.19 9.50 -0.18
CA LYS A 171 -17.66 9.55 -0.29
C LYS A 171 -18.35 8.66 0.74
N SER A 172 -17.84 7.45 0.95
CA SER A 172 -18.42 6.50 1.91
C SER A 172 -18.21 6.92 3.37
N LEU A 173 -17.11 7.61 3.69
CA LEU A 173 -16.95 8.27 4.98
C LEU A 173 -17.96 9.42 5.18
N ASP A 174 -18.22 10.22 4.14
CA ASP A 174 -19.18 11.33 4.20
C ASP A 174 -20.63 10.84 4.33
N LYS A 175 -20.95 9.71 3.68
CA LYS A 175 -22.25 9.02 3.80
C LYS A 175 -22.43 8.32 5.15
N GLY A 176 -21.35 8.12 5.93
CA GLY A 176 -21.37 7.32 7.15
C GLY A 176 -21.58 5.82 6.92
N THR A 177 -21.33 5.33 5.70
CA THR A 177 -21.32 3.89 5.37
C THR A 177 -20.01 3.22 5.80
N ILE A 178 -18.91 3.99 5.82
CA ILE A 178 -17.66 3.61 6.46
C ILE A 178 -17.53 4.34 7.80
N VAL A 179 -17.19 3.59 8.84
CA VAL A 179 -16.97 4.08 10.20
C VAL A 179 -15.59 3.67 10.72
N CYS A 180 -15.05 4.38 11.70
CA CYS A 180 -13.76 4.08 12.33
C CYS A 180 -14.02 3.58 13.75
N GLU A 181 -13.80 2.29 13.99
CA GLU A 181 -14.21 1.62 15.24
C GLU A 181 -13.03 0.89 15.89
N PRO A 182 -12.95 0.85 17.23
CA PRO A 182 -11.96 0.08 17.97
C PRO A 182 -11.92 -1.40 17.53
N SER A 183 -10.78 -1.88 17.05
CA SER A 183 -10.68 -3.23 16.45
C SER A 183 -9.40 -3.98 16.77
N PHE A 184 -8.37 -3.29 17.27
CA PHE A 184 -7.10 -3.91 17.61
C PHE A 184 -6.75 -3.70 19.08
N SER A 185 -6.24 -4.77 19.70
CA SER A 185 -5.65 -4.76 21.03
C SER A 185 -4.26 -5.36 20.94
N PHE A 186 -3.35 -4.90 21.79
CA PHE A 186 -2.03 -5.51 21.88
C PHE A 186 -2.13 -6.99 22.26
N PRO A 187 -1.40 -7.88 21.56
CA PRO A 187 -1.36 -9.28 21.96
C PRO A 187 -0.62 -9.43 23.30
N VAL A 188 -0.96 -10.45 24.10
CA VAL A 188 -0.28 -10.70 25.38
C VAL A 188 1.22 -11.00 25.16
N LYS A 189 1.56 -11.61 24.02
CA LYS A 189 2.93 -11.96 23.62
C LYS A 189 3.12 -11.72 22.13
N ILE A 190 4.33 -11.37 21.74
CA ILE A 190 4.74 -11.27 20.34
C ILE A 190 5.83 -12.28 20.00
N GLN A 191 5.94 -12.61 18.72
CA GLN A 191 6.98 -13.49 18.17
C GLN A 191 7.49 -12.88 16.85
N PRO A 192 8.28 -11.81 16.91
CA PRO A 192 8.93 -11.27 15.72
C PRO A 192 9.98 -12.27 15.21
N LYS A 193 10.31 -12.20 13.92
CA LYS A 193 11.30 -13.11 13.30
C LYS A 193 12.72 -12.82 13.81
N ASN A 194 13.03 -11.54 13.89
CA ASN A 194 14.27 -11.01 14.44
C ASN A 194 13.91 -10.01 15.54
N THR A 195 14.67 -10.03 16.63
CA THR A 195 14.39 -9.23 17.82
C THR A 195 15.41 -8.11 18.01
N TYR A 196 15.00 -7.08 18.73
CA TYR A 196 15.87 -6.02 19.21
C TYR A 196 15.59 -5.74 20.69
N GLN A 197 16.67 -5.44 21.42
CA GLN A 197 16.64 -5.07 22.84
C GLN A 197 17.51 -3.83 23.09
N GLY A 198 17.31 -3.17 24.22
CA GLY A 198 18.21 -2.11 24.71
C GLY A 198 17.68 -0.68 24.64
N ILE A 199 16.48 -0.46 24.11
CA ILE A 199 15.79 0.84 24.20
C ILE A 199 14.79 0.78 25.36
N THR A 200 14.80 1.81 26.21
CA THR A 200 13.91 1.92 27.37
C THR A 200 12.44 2.02 26.95
N LYS A 201 11.51 1.76 27.89
CA LYS A 201 10.06 1.87 27.69
C LYS A 201 9.47 1.05 26.53
N ASN A 202 10.17 0.01 26.08
CA ASN A 202 9.61 -1.00 25.17
C ASN A 202 8.49 -1.80 25.85
N LEU A 203 7.36 -1.97 25.16
CA LEU A 203 6.19 -2.66 25.67
C LEU A 203 6.48 -4.14 25.95
N TYR A 204 7.12 -4.83 25.01
CA TYR A 204 7.53 -6.23 25.14
C TYR A 204 9.00 -6.34 25.51
N VAL A 205 9.41 -7.44 26.15
CA VAL A 205 10.82 -7.65 26.57
C VAL A 205 11.76 -7.57 25.37
N GLU A 206 11.34 -8.19 24.26
CA GLU A 206 12.00 -8.16 22.97
C GLU A 206 11.05 -7.58 21.94
N GLU A 207 11.43 -6.46 21.33
CA GLU A 207 10.66 -5.84 20.24
C GLU A 207 11.11 -6.39 18.89
N GLY A 208 10.34 -6.14 17.83
CA GLY A 208 10.77 -6.47 16.47
C GLY A 208 12.01 -5.69 16.04
N GLU A 209 12.78 -6.25 15.12
CA GLU A 209 13.93 -5.55 14.52
C GLU A 209 13.53 -4.24 13.83
N MET A 210 14.51 -3.35 13.75
CA MET A 210 14.39 -2.02 13.17
C MET A 210 15.68 -1.65 12.44
N ASN A 211 15.55 -0.87 11.37
CA ASN A 211 16.69 -0.29 10.66
C ASN A 211 17.34 0.86 11.48
N GLY A 212 18.47 1.38 10.98
CA GLY A 212 19.23 2.42 11.70
C GLY A 212 18.44 3.71 11.95
N PHE A 213 17.64 4.15 10.99
CA PHE A 213 16.84 5.37 11.10
C PHE A 213 15.67 5.19 12.07
N GLU A 214 14.91 4.09 11.93
CA GLU A 214 13.83 3.69 12.84
C GLU A 214 14.33 3.65 14.29
N ARG A 215 15.49 3.02 14.54
CA ARG A 215 16.10 2.96 15.88
C ARG A 215 16.41 4.35 16.44
N ARG A 216 16.92 5.26 15.61
CA ARG A 216 17.20 6.65 16.02
C ARG A 216 15.90 7.34 16.45
N VAL A 217 14.86 7.27 15.62
CA VAL A 217 13.56 7.89 15.90
C VAL A 217 13.00 7.39 17.22
N ILE A 218 12.90 6.07 17.40
CA ILE A 218 12.28 5.53 18.60
C ILE A 218 13.13 5.71 19.86
N ASN A 219 14.46 5.78 19.73
CA ASN A 219 15.34 6.08 20.85
C ASN A 219 15.09 7.50 21.39
N GLU A 220 14.99 8.51 20.52
CA GLU A 220 14.67 9.88 20.94
C GLU A 220 13.29 9.96 21.61
N VAL A 221 12.28 9.32 21.00
CA VAL A 221 10.90 9.31 21.54
C VAL A 221 10.84 8.59 22.89
N ALA A 222 11.48 7.44 23.05
CA ALA A 222 11.44 6.65 24.30
C ALA A 222 12.06 7.40 25.50
N ASN A 223 13.04 8.29 25.25
CA ASN A 223 13.68 9.07 26.31
C ASN A 223 12.82 10.26 26.79
N LEU A 224 11.71 10.57 26.14
CA LEU A 224 10.81 11.65 26.56
C LEU A 224 10.01 11.28 27.82
N ASP A 225 9.99 12.18 28.80
CA ASP A 225 9.21 12.00 30.04
C ASP A 225 7.71 11.89 29.80
N SER A 226 7.20 12.43 28.70
CA SER A 226 5.79 12.35 28.28
C SER A 226 5.38 10.95 27.77
N VAL A 227 6.33 10.05 27.49
CA VAL A 227 6.07 8.70 26.98
C VAL A 227 5.95 7.70 28.12
N VAL A 228 4.91 6.86 28.06
CA VAL A 228 4.70 5.70 28.95
C VAL A 228 5.43 4.49 28.39
N PHE A 229 5.05 4.06 27.17
CA PHE A 229 5.69 2.96 26.47
C PHE A 229 5.59 3.14 24.95
N TRP A 230 6.39 2.36 24.22
CA TRP A 230 6.28 2.21 22.77
C TRP A 230 6.31 0.73 22.36
N HIS A 231 5.80 0.44 21.16
CA HIS A 231 5.83 -0.87 20.53
C HIS A 231 6.23 -0.75 19.06
N ARG A 232 7.13 -1.64 18.59
CA ARG A 232 7.39 -1.82 17.15
C ARG A 232 6.21 -2.56 16.54
N ASN A 233 5.40 -1.86 15.75
CA ASN A 233 4.24 -2.47 15.13
C ASN A 233 4.69 -3.55 14.15
N LEU A 234 4.16 -4.75 14.30
CA LEU A 234 4.55 -5.88 13.45
C LEU A 234 3.78 -5.88 12.13
N GLU A 235 4.26 -6.65 11.17
CA GLU A 235 3.64 -6.74 9.86
C GLU A 235 2.38 -7.65 9.85
N ARG A 236 2.01 -8.08 8.63
CA ARG A 236 0.81 -8.87 8.32
C ARG A 236 0.57 -10.02 9.31
N GLY A 237 -0.63 -10.01 9.88
CA GLY A 237 -1.12 -11.05 10.79
C GLY A 237 -0.64 -10.90 12.24
N LYS A 238 0.19 -9.90 12.56
CA LYS A 238 0.76 -9.71 13.90
C LYS A 238 0.55 -8.31 14.48
N GLY A 239 0.65 -7.26 13.66
CA GLY A 239 0.48 -5.89 14.12
C GLY A 239 -0.84 -5.25 13.73
N PHE A 240 -1.00 -3.99 14.14
CA PHE A 240 -2.12 -3.15 13.80
C PHE A 240 -2.07 -2.76 12.33
N LEU A 241 -3.10 -3.17 11.59
CA LEU A 241 -3.30 -2.77 10.21
C LEU A 241 -4.13 -1.49 10.16
N LEU A 242 -3.51 -0.40 9.71
CA LEU A 242 -4.25 0.79 9.31
C LEU A 242 -4.81 0.56 7.89
N ASN A 243 -6.07 0.12 7.82
CA ASN A 243 -6.77 -0.15 6.57
C ASN A 243 -7.43 1.10 5.97
N GLY A 244 -7.99 1.00 4.76
CA GLY A 244 -8.53 2.13 4.00
C GLY A 244 -8.61 1.84 2.50
N PHE A 245 -8.45 2.87 1.68
CA PHE A 245 -8.18 2.73 0.24
C PHE A 245 -6.81 2.07 -0.06
N LEU A 246 -5.93 2.03 0.95
CA LEU A 246 -4.76 1.18 1.00
C LEU A 246 -4.62 0.58 2.39
N ASN A 247 -3.71 -0.38 2.51
CA ASN A 247 -3.36 -1.02 3.77
C ASN A 247 -1.92 -0.64 4.14
N HIS A 248 -1.71 -0.20 5.38
CA HIS A 248 -0.39 0.16 5.87
C HIS A 248 -0.20 -0.22 7.34
N TYR A 249 1.03 -0.57 7.70
CA TYR A 249 1.43 -0.87 9.08
C TYR A 249 2.38 0.24 9.53
N PRO A 250 1.91 1.24 10.30
CA PRO A 250 2.78 2.30 10.82
C PRO A 250 3.88 1.69 11.67
N ASP A 251 5.11 2.18 11.56
CA ASP A 251 6.29 1.62 12.21
C ASP A 251 6.19 1.47 13.74
N PHE A 252 5.62 2.46 14.43
CA PHE A 252 5.54 2.48 15.88
C PHE A 252 4.17 2.88 16.40
N ILE A 253 3.84 2.31 17.56
CA ILE A 253 2.69 2.71 18.39
C ILE A 253 3.24 3.19 19.72
N VAL A 254 2.92 4.43 20.10
CA VAL A 254 3.43 5.07 21.33
C VAL A 254 2.28 5.48 22.23
N LYS A 255 2.36 5.13 23.51
CA LYS A 255 1.42 5.57 24.55
C LYS A 255 2.01 6.78 25.28
N MET A 256 1.28 7.89 25.26
CA MET A 256 1.62 9.13 25.97
C MET A 256 0.98 9.16 27.37
N LYS A 257 1.57 9.92 28.30
CA LYS A 257 1.09 10.09 29.68
C LYS A 257 -0.26 10.80 29.77
N ASN A 258 -0.52 11.74 28.87
CA ASN A 258 -1.83 12.40 28.73
C ASN A 258 -2.94 11.48 28.20
N GLY A 259 -2.64 10.20 27.95
CA GLY A 259 -3.58 9.20 27.50
C GLY A 259 -3.60 9.00 25.98
N MET A 260 -3.03 9.91 25.19
CA MET A 260 -3.03 9.81 23.72
C MET A 260 -2.22 8.62 23.21
N ILE A 261 -2.63 8.09 22.06
CA ILE A 261 -1.90 7.08 21.30
C ILE A 261 -1.39 7.70 20.01
N VAL A 262 -0.09 7.57 19.76
CA VAL A 262 0.59 8.13 18.60
C VAL A 262 1.05 7.00 17.69
N LEU A 263 0.63 7.05 16.43
CA LEU A 263 1.18 6.23 15.36
C LEU A 263 2.29 7.01 14.66
N ILE A 264 3.45 6.38 14.51
CA ILE A 264 4.61 6.96 13.84
C ILE A 264 4.96 6.07 12.66
N GLU A 265 5.01 6.66 11.47
CA GLU A 265 5.58 6.08 10.26
C GLU A 265 6.90 6.77 9.95
N THR A 266 7.96 6.01 9.76
CA THR A 266 9.28 6.51 9.38
C THR A 266 9.50 6.38 7.88
N LYS A 267 10.23 7.33 7.31
CA LYS A 267 10.63 7.35 5.91
C LYS A 267 12.11 7.68 5.81
N GLY A 268 12.88 6.72 5.31
CA GLY A 268 14.24 6.98 4.83
C GLY A 268 14.22 7.70 3.48
N ASP A 269 15.39 7.84 2.86
CA ASP A 269 15.62 8.62 1.63
C ASP A 269 15.06 7.97 0.33
N ASP A 270 14.03 7.14 0.42
CA ASP A 270 13.44 6.47 -0.75
C ASP A 270 12.72 7.47 -1.67
N ARG A 271 13.10 7.44 -2.97
CA ARG A 271 12.71 8.43 -3.98
C ARG A 271 11.25 8.39 -4.42
N ASP A 272 10.49 7.33 -4.12
CA ASP A 272 9.07 7.24 -4.52
C ASP A 272 8.13 7.83 -3.46
N GLY A 273 7.88 9.14 -3.60
CA GLY A 273 7.00 9.89 -2.69
C GLY A 273 5.50 9.63 -2.90
N SER A 274 5.08 8.89 -3.94
CA SER A 274 3.66 8.72 -4.26
C SER A 274 2.93 7.82 -3.25
N ASP A 275 3.53 6.70 -2.87
CA ASP A 275 3.04 5.81 -1.81
C ASP A 275 3.01 6.53 -0.45
N SER A 276 4.06 7.30 -0.15
CA SER A 276 4.15 8.09 1.08
C SER A 276 3.04 9.14 1.20
N LYS A 277 2.70 9.84 0.11
CA LYS A 277 1.56 10.78 0.09
C LYS A 277 0.24 10.09 0.41
N LYS A 278 -0.01 8.93 -0.20
CA LYS A 278 -1.24 8.15 0.03
C LYS A 278 -1.32 7.65 1.49
N LYS A 279 -0.22 7.16 2.05
CA LYS A 279 -0.13 6.72 3.47
C LYS A 279 -0.33 7.87 4.44
N LEU A 280 0.29 9.02 4.18
CA LEU A 280 0.10 10.22 4.99
C LEU A 280 -1.36 10.66 4.99
N LYS A 281 -1.98 10.73 3.81
CA LYS A 281 -3.42 11.05 3.67
C LYS A 281 -4.28 10.08 4.48
N LEU A 282 -4.04 8.76 4.37
CA LEU A 282 -4.79 7.77 5.15
C LEU A 282 -4.61 7.97 6.66
N GLY A 283 -3.37 8.18 7.11
CA GLY A 283 -3.06 8.42 8.52
C GLY A 283 -3.74 9.67 9.08
N LYS A 284 -3.83 10.76 8.31
CA LYS A 284 -4.57 11.97 8.70
C LYS A 284 -6.08 11.74 8.76
N ILE A 285 -6.66 11.04 7.79
CA ILE A 285 -8.08 10.68 7.82
C ILE A 285 -8.37 9.79 9.03
N TRP A 286 -7.51 8.82 9.32
CA TRP A 286 -7.61 7.97 10.49
C TRP A 286 -7.56 8.78 11.78
N GLN A 287 -6.58 9.67 11.94
CA GLN A 287 -6.49 10.55 13.10
C GLN A 287 -7.81 11.31 13.33
N ALA A 288 -8.36 11.92 12.28
CA ALA A 288 -9.60 12.69 12.36
C ALA A 288 -10.79 11.82 12.75
N LYS A 289 -10.94 10.63 12.14
CA LYS A 289 -12.10 9.74 12.35
C LYS A 289 -12.00 8.87 13.61
N ALA A 290 -10.79 8.54 14.06
CA ALA A 290 -10.53 7.82 15.30
C ALA A 290 -10.77 8.68 16.56
N GLY A 291 -10.70 10.00 16.41
CA GLY A 291 -10.84 10.98 17.47
C GLY A 291 -9.51 11.66 17.79
N GLU A 292 -9.36 12.91 17.34
CA GLU A 292 -8.11 13.68 17.44
C GLU A 292 -7.63 13.95 18.88
N SER A 293 -8.55 13.94 19.85
CA SER A 293 -8.21 14.09 21.26
C SER A 293 -7.56 12.84 21.85
N LYS A 294 -7.65 11.69 21.16
CA LYS A 294 -7.14 10.39 21.62
C LYS A 294 -6.02 9.84 20.75
N TYR A 295 -6.03 10.14 19.45
CA TYR A 295 -5.12 9.54 18.48
C TYR A 295 -4.39 10.61 17.66
N ARG A 296 -3.11 10.37 17.35
CA ARG A 296 -2.32 11.17 16.40
C ARG A 296 -1.56 10.30 15.44
N TYR A 297 -1.35 10.81 14.23
CA TYR A 297 -0.53 10.17 13.21
C TYR A 297 0.57 11.13 12.72
N PHE A 298 1.81 10.66 12.79
CA PHE A 298 2.98 11.35 12.25
C PHE A 298 3.69 10.49 11.22
N MET A 299 4.08 11.13 10.12
CA MET A 299 5.07 10.61 9.19
C MET A 299 6.36 11.39 9.39
N VAL A 300 7.47 10.69 9.60
CA VAL A 300 8.75 11.26 10.01
C VAL A 300 9.80 10.95 8.97
N TYR A 301 10.45 11.99 8.45
CA TYR A 301 11.52 11.90 7.47
C TYR A 301 12.88 12.19 8.11
N GLU A 302 13.93 11.61 7.54
CA GLU A 302 15.31 11.95 7.90
C GLU A 302 15.69 13.35 7.40
N SER A 303 15.31 13.69 6.16
CA SER A 303 15.66 14.95 5.51
C SER A 303 14.49 15.57 4.73
N ASP A 304 14.41 15.32 3.41
CA ASP A 304 13.41 15.85 2.50
C ASP A 304 12.04 15.23 2.78
N ARG A 305 11.07 16.09 3.11
CA ARG A 305 9.76 15.65 3.61
C ARG A 305 8.62 16.13 2.74
N LEU A 306 7.53 15.38 2.80
CA LEU A 306 6.24 15.83 2.31
C LEU A 306 5.68 16.96 3.19
N GLU A 307 4.82 17.78 2.60
CA GLU A 307 3.95 18.69 3.36
C GLU A 307 3.17 17.90 4.42
N GLU A 308 2.98 18.47 5.61
CA GLU A 308 2.38 17.83 6.80
C GLU A 308 3.16 16.69 7.48
N ALA A 309 4.28 16.24 6.90
CA ALA A 309 5.22 15.36 7.60
C ALA A 309 6.10 16.15 8.58
N ARG A 310 6.89 15.44 9.39
CA ARG A 310 7.78 16.02 10.42
C ARG A 310 9.20 15.54 10.26
N THR A 311 10.16 16.32 10.74
CA THR A 311 11.51 15.81 11.03
C THR A 311 11.50 15.12 12.39
N VAL A 312 12.57 14.39 12.70
CA VAL A 312 12.75 13.79 14.04
C VAL A 312 12.72 14.87 15.13
N ALA A 313 13.41 16.00 14.91
CA ALA A 313 13.47 17.09 15.88
C ALA A 313 12.10 17.70 16.18
N GLU A 314 11.29 17.97 15.16
CA GLU A 314 9.93 18.50 15.36
C GLU A 314 9.00 17.49 16.01
N LEU A 315 9.12 16.19 15.68
CA LEU A 315 8.34 15.17 16.36
C LEU A 315 8.66 15.18 17.86
N VAL A 316 9.94 15.17 18.22
CA VAL A 316 10.39 15.20 19.61
C VAL A 316 9.89 16.46 20.32
N ASP A 317 9.98 17.61 19.67
CA ASP A 317 9.50 18.89 20.18
C ASP A 317 7.99 18.87 20.48
N ILE A 318 7.19 18.28 19.60
CA ILE A 318 5.74 18.12 19.82
C ILE A 318 5.46 17.13 20.96
N LEU A 319 6.11 15.96 20.94
CA LEU A 319 5.79 14.88 21.87
C LEU A 319 6.22 15.19 23.30
N LYS A 320 7.29 15.97 23.52
CA LYS A 320 7.78 16.30 24.87
C LYS A 320 6.73 17.04 25.71
N ASP A 321 5.84 17.78 25.05
CA ASP A 321 4.82 18.63 25.68
C ASP A 321 3.44 17.94 25.80
N MET A 322 3.29 16.71 25.27
CA MET A 322 2.10 15.87 25.41
C MET A 322 2.08 15.13 26.76
N LYS A 323 2.10 15.87 27.87
CA LYS A 323 2.18 15.34 29.24
C LYS A 323 0.83 15.07 29.88
#